data_AF-A0A2H0FGM2-F1
#
_entry.id   AF-A0A2H0FGM2-F1
#
_cell.length_a   1.000
_cell.length_b   1.000
_cell.length_c   1.000
_cell.angle_alpha   90.00
_cell.angle_beta   90.00
_cell.angle_gamma   90.00
#
_symmetry.space_group_name_H-M   'P 1'
#
loop_
_entity.id
_entity.type
_entity.pdbx_description
1 polymer ?
#
loop_
_entity_poly.entity_id
_entity_poly.type
_entity_poly.pdbx_seq_one_letter_code
_entity_poly.pdbx_strand_id
1 'polypeptide(L)'
;MNKSLERKIKKADSLLREKQPSKAVTVIKEAIREFPETPYLYYLLGIARMKCCRFFLAKRALEKADKLDPDNPENLRSLGWVKVMLGNLQEGRNDLRNAINLNLTNPLAYLDLAMSYFHFYEFEQGFEWLNRAKALAPKDPYVLYNSEIAEKMRKEADKYSKFDLKLMRKEKLNPRVQKSFRFLMLERFFKNKPLAKEEAEEIKEELELSGLGDKTLIYKDNIDENLTKENIPERRKEIEQALLGLLKESENDFTLEDIKEVIYNERNDNEFSKIISIFDKGQDLDELNKILQLLNDAWNYFPHKCLAGLCPMEKILKHQGK
;
A
#
# COMPACT_ATOMS: atom_id res chain seq x y z
N MET A 1 -31.81 13.69 14.51
CA MET A 1 -30.37 13.49 14.24
C MET A 1 -29.57 14.59 14.94
N ASN A 2 -28.49 14.26 15.64
CA ASN A 2 -27.70 15.25 16.39
C ASN A 2 -27.04 16.24 15.40
N LYS A 3 -27.29 17.55 15.53
CA LYS A 3 -26.77 18.59 14.62
C LYS A 3 -25.24 18.60 14.53
N SER A 4 -24.53 18.24 15.61
CA SER A 4 -23.07 18.10 15.61
C SER A 4 -22.62 16.94 14.73
N LEU A 5 -23.25 15.77 14.89
CA LEU A 5 -22.97 14.57 14.10
C LEU A 5 -23.20 14.83 12.61
N GLU A 6 -24.36 15.40 12.26
CA GLU A 6 -24.70 15.71 10.87
C GLU A 6 -23.69 16.67 10.22
N ARG A 7 -23.25 17.70 10.95
CA ARG A 7 -22.22 18.64 10.49
C ARG A 7 -20.89 17.93 10.24
N LYS A 8 -20.46 17.03 11.14
CA LYS A 8 -19.21 16.29 10.97
C LYS A 8 -19.25 15.31 9.81
N ILE A 9 -20.37 14.59 9.63
CA ILE A 9 -20.61 13.72 8.47
C ILE A 9 -20.54 14.53 7.18
N LYS A 10 -21.29 15.65 7.08
CA LYS A 10 -21.28 16.51 5.88
C LYS A 10 -19.88 17.03 5.55
N LYS A 11 -19.10 17.41 6.56
CA LYS A 11 -17.71 17.84 6.40
C LYS A 11 -16.83 16.70 5.88
N ALA A 12 -16.94 15.49 6.46
CA ALA A 12 -16.20 14.32 6.00
C ALA A 12 -16.54 13.97 4.54
N ASP A 13 -17.82 13.94 4.17
CA ASP A 13 -18.26 13.66 2.80
C ASP A 13 -17.74 14.72 1.80
N SER A 14 -17.74 16.00 2.20
CA SER A 14 -17.16 17.06 1.36
C SER A 14 -15.68 16.83 1.11
N LEU A 15 -14.92 16.54 2.16
CA LEU A 15 -13.49 16.25 2.05
C LEU A 15 -13.21 15.02 1.17
N LEU A 16 -14.05 13.99 1.22
CA LEU A 16 -13.94 12.82 0.34
C LEU A 16 -14.23 13.16 -1.12
N ARG A 17 -15.22 14.03 -1.40
CA ARG A 17 -15.52 14.52 -2.75
C ARG A 17 -14.41 15.42 -3.30
N GLU A 18 -13.82 16.24 -2.44
CA GLU A 18 -12.71 17.15 -2.76
C GLU A 18 -11.35 16.43 -2.87
N LYS A 19 -11.32 15.09 -2.82
CA LYS A 19 -10.10 14.28 -2.88
C LYS A 19 -9.09 14.60 -1.77
N GLN A 20 -9.60 14.95 -0.59
CA GLN A 20 -8.81 15.18 0.64
C GLN A 20 -9.07 14.08 1.69
N PRO A 21 -8.82 12.80 1.37
CA PRO A 21 -9.21 11.68 2.24
C PRO A 21 -8.49 11.68 3.59
N SER A 22 -7.22 12.13 3.64
CA SER A 22 -6.48 12.27 4.91
C SER A 22 -7.17 13.19 5.90
N LYS A 23 -7.65 14.36 5.44
CA LYS A 23 -8.39 15.29 6.29
C LYS A 23 -9.74 14.72 6.70
N ALA A 24 -10.39 13.95 5.81
CA ALA A 24 -11.63 13.26 6.14
C ALA A 24 -11.42 12.27 7.29
N VAL A 25 -10.33 11.50 7.28
CA VAL A 25 -9.98 10.58 8.37
C VAL A 25 -9.91 11.31 9.71
N THR A 26 -9.25 12.47 9.78
CA THR A 26 -9.16 13.27 11.02
C THR A 26 -10.55 13.67 11.53
N VAL A 27 -11.39 14.25 10.66
CA VAL A 27 -12.74 14.68 11.03
C VAL A 27 -13.62 13.50 11.47
N ILE A 28 -13.49 12.35 10.81
CA ILE A 28 -14.26 11.14 11.13
C ILE A 28 -13.80 10.57 12.48
N LYS A 29 -12.50 10.51 12.76
CA LYS A 29 -11.96 10.06 14.06
C LYS A 29 -12.46 10.95 15.20
N GLU A 30 -12.54 12.26 15.01
CA GLU A 30 -13.15 13.17 15.98
C GLU A 30 -14.65 12.90 16.17
N ALA A 31 -15.38 12.63 15.09
CA ALA A 31 -16.81 12.29 15.18
C ALA A 31 -17.03 10.97 15.94
N ILE A 32 -16.17 9.98 15.73
CA ILE A 32 -16.25 8.68 16.42
C ILE A 32 -16.00 8.83 17.93
N ARG A 33 -15.12 9.75 18.35
CA ARG A 33 -14.91 10.03 19.79
C ARG A 33 -16.18 10.54 20.48
N GLU A 34 -17.00 11.32 19.77
CA GLU A 34 -18.26 11.86 20.28
C GLU A 34 -19.44 10.88 20.10
N PHE A 35 -19.41 10.06 19.04
CA PHE A 35 -20.51 9.20 18.62
C PHE A 35 -20.03 7.78 18.27
N PRO A 36 -19.47 7.03 19.24
CA PRO A 36 -18.78 5.75 19.00
C PRO A 36 -19.69 4.59 18.55
N GLU A 37 -21.01 4.73 18.66
CA GLU A 37 -21.98 3.71 18.26
C GLU A 37 -22.69 4.08 16.95
N THR A 38 -22.05 4.91 16.10
CA THR A 38 -22.61 5.29 14.79
C THR A 38 -21.96 4.47 13.65
N PRO A 39 -22.60 3.42 13.11
CA PRO A 39 -22.03 2.55 12.09
C PRO A 39 -21.52 3.32 10.86
N TYR A 40 -22.29 4.33 10.41
CA TYR A 40 -21.95 5.13 9.24
C TYR A 40 -20.62 5.88 9.37
N LEU A 41 -20.20 6.27 10.60
CA LEU A 41 -18.89 6.89 10.78
C LEU A 41 -17.74 5.91 10.53
N TYR A 42 -17.91 4.65 10.92
CA TYR A 42 -16.93 3.61 10.65
C TYR A 42 -16.90 3.21 9.17
N TYR A 43 -18.06 3.20 8.51
CA TYR A 43 -18.15 3.07 7.06
C TYR A 43 -17.34 4.18 6.36
N LEU A 44 -17.61 5.44 6.69
CA LEU A 44 -16.87 6.58 6.14
C LEU A 44 -15.37 6.50 6.43
N LEU A 45 -14.99 6.07 7.64
CA LEU A 45 -13.58 5.87 8.00
C LEU A 45 -12.92 4.81 7.11
N GLY A 46 -13.63 3.71 6.85
CA GLY A 46 -13.21 2.66 5.91
C GLY A 46 -12.96 3.21 4.50
N ILE A 47 -13.93 3.93 3.95
CA ILE A 47 -13.82 4.56 2.63
C ILE A 47 -12.66 5.56 2.57
N ALA A 48 -12.50 6.39 3.60
CA ALA A 48 -11.43 7.38 3.67
C ALA A 48 -10.05 6.70 3.70
N ARG A 49 -9.89 5.66 4.53
CA ARG A 49 -8.64 4.89 4.64
C ARG A 49 -8.31 4.12 3.36
N MET A 50 -9.31 3.57 2.66
CA MET A 50 -9.13 2.98 1.33
C MET A 50 -8.55 3.99 0.33
N LYS A 51 -9.09 5.22 0.33
CA LYS A 51 -8.59 6.30 -0.54
C LYS A 51 -7.18 6.75 -0.16
N CYS A 52 -6.76 6.55 1.09
CA CYS A 52 -5.39 6.72 1.58
C CYS A 52 -4.51 5.48 1.37
N CYS A 53 -4.99 4.44 0.69
CA CYS A 53 -4.30 3.15 0.49
C CYS A 53 -3.96 2.39 1.79
N ARG A 54 -4.66 2.70 2.89
CA ARG A 54 -4.54 2.04 4.20
C ARG A 54 -5.59 0.91 4.31
N PHE A 55 -5.36 -0.20 3.62
CA PHE A 55 -6.35 -1.26 3.42
C PHE A 55 -6.60 -2.08 4.69
N PHE A 56 -5.59 -2.36 5.51
CA PHE A 56 -5.78 -3.09 6.77
C PHE A 56 -6.58 -2.25 7.77
N LEU A 57 -6.25 -0.96 7.90
CA LEU A 57 -7.01 -0.04 8.74
C LEU A 57 -8.42 0.21 8.20
N ALA A 58 -8.61 0.20 6.88
CA ALA A 58 -9.94 0.26 6.28
C ALA A 58 -10.77 -0.98 6.62
N LYS A 59 -10.17 -2.18 6.55
CA LYS A 59 -10.82 -3.44 6.93
C LYS A 59 -11.33 -3.37 8.37
N ARG A 60 -10.47 -2.97 9.31
CA ARG A 60 -10.82 -2.82 10.74
C ARG A 60 -12.01 -1.88 10.95
N ALA A 61 -12.04 -0.75 10.23
CA ALA A 61 -13.14 0.20 10.32
C ALA A 61 -14.45 -0.40 9.78
N LEU A 62 -14.39 -1.06 8.62
CA LEU A 62 -15.56 -1.67 7.99
C LEU A 62 -16.10 -2.88 8.78
N GLU A 63 -15.23 -3.68 9.40
CA GLU A 63 -15.64 -4.75 10.31
C GLU A 63 -16.37 -4.19 11.54
N LYS A 64 -15.96 -3.02 12.05
CA LYS A 64 -16.68 -2.33 13.12
C LYS A 64 -18.01 -1.76 12.63
N ALA A 65 -18.09 -1.24 11.41
CA ALA A 65 -19.34 -0.79 10.79
C ALA A 65 -20.34 -1.93 10.65
N ASP A 66 -19.90 -3.07 10.09
CA ASP A 66 -20.68 -4.29 9.90
C ASP A 66 -21.15 -4.90 11.23
N LYS A 67 -20.29 -4.87 12.27
CA LYS A 67 -20.69 -5.32 13.61
C LYS A 67 -21.81 -4.45 14.24
N LEU A 68 -21.82 -3.15 13.94
CA LEU A 68 -22.81 -2.21 14.48
C LEU A 68 -24.11 -2.17 13.67
N ASP A 69 -24.03 -2.47 12.38
CA ASP A 69 -25.14 -2.50 11.43
C ASP A 69 -24.96 -3.70 10.48
N PRO A 70 -25.27 -4.92 10.98
CA PRO A 70 -25.15 -6.13 10.19
C PRO A 70 -26.13 -6.12 9.02
N ASP A 71 -25.81 -6.87 7.96
CA ASP A 71 -26.61 -6.98 6.74
C ASP A 71 -26.80 -5.65 5.98
N ASN A 72 -25.96 -4.65 6.25
CA ASN A 72 -25.91 -3.45 5.44
C ASN A 72 -25.15 -3.72 4.12
N PRO A 73 -25.80 -3.58 2.95
CA PRO A 73 -25.18 -3.92 1.67
C PRO A 73 -23.97 -3.04 1.34
N GLU A 74 -23.93 -1.78 1.79
CA GLU A 74 -22.79 -0.88 1.54
C GLU A 74 -21.57 -1.23 2.40
N ASN A 75 -21.79 -1.65 3.64
CA ASN A 75 -20.73 -2.15 4.53
C ASN A 75 -20.10 -3.41 3.93
N LEU A 76 -20.93 -4.39 3.52
CA LEU A 76 -20.47 -5.63 2.91
C LEU A 76 -19.80 -5.40 1.56
N ARG A 77 -20.34 -4.49 0.73
CA ARG A 77 -19.71 -4.11 -0.56
C ARG A 77 -18.30 -3.58 -0.34
N SER A 78 -18.15 -2.64 0.59
CA SER A 78 -16.88 -2.00 0.88
C SER A 78 -15.89 -2.95 1.54
N LEU A 79 -16.36 -3.78 2.49
CA LEU A 79 -15.54 -4.78 3.15
C LEU A 79 -15.06 -5.85 2.15
N GLY A 80 -15.94 -6.28 1.26
CA GLY A 80 -15.63 -7.22 0.18
C GLY A 80 -14.55 -6.67 -0.74
N TRP A 81 -14.68 -5.42 -1.17
CA TRP A 81 -13.64 -4.75 -1.96
C TRP A 81 -12.31 -4.64 -1.21
N VAL A 82 -12.31 -4.28 0.07
CA VAL A 82 -11.08 -4.23 0.87
C VAL A 82 -10.42 -5.61 0.98
N LYS A 83 -11.20 -6.67 1.23
CA LYS A 83 -10.68 -8.05 1.26
C LYS A 83 -10.04 -8.45 -0.08
N VAL A 84 -10.65 -8.06 -1.22
CA VAL A 84 -10.04 -8.25 -2.55
C VAL A 84 -8.68 -7.56 -2.63
N MET A 85 -8.57 -6.30 -2.20
CA MET A 85 -7.31 -5.53 -2.22
C MET A 85 -6.24 -6.08 -1.25
N LEU A 86 -6.67 -6.74 -0.17
CA LEU A 86 -5.79 -7.42 0.77
C LEU A 86 -5.33 -8.80 0.28
N GLY A 87 -5.86 -9.29 -0.84
CA GLY A 87 -5.54 -10.59 -1.42
C GLY A 87 -6.44 -11.73 -0.95
N ASN A 88 -7.42 -11.45 -0.06
CA ASN A 88 -8.45 -12.39 0.37
C ASN A 88 -9.54 -12.48 -0.71
N LEU A 89 -9.15 -12.88 -1.93
CA LEU A 89 -9.96 -12.74 -3.14
C LEU A 89 -11.32 -13.43 -3.03
N GLN A 90 -11.32 -14.68 -2.58
CA GLN A 90 -12.55 -15.47 -2.54
C GLN A 90 -13.53 -14.95 -1.49
N GLU A 91 -13.03 -14.63 -0.29
CA GLU A 91 -13.85 -14.02 0.77
C GLU A 91 -14.41 -12.68 0.32
N GLY A 92 -13.57 -11.82 -0.27
CA GLY A 92 -14.02 -10.50 -0.74
C GLY A 92 -15.07 -10.58 -1.85
N ARG A 93 -14.93 -11.53 -2.78
CA ARG A 93 -15.97 -11.79 -3.80
C ARG A 93 -17.25 -12.36 -3.21
N ASN A 94 -17.17 -13.16 -2.15
CA ASN A 94 -18.36 -13.67 -1.46
C ASN A 94 -19.11 -12.53 -0.77
N ASP A 95 -18.41 -11.63 -0.07
CA ASP A 95 -19.03 -10.44 0.54
C ASP A 95 -19.70 -9.55 -0.51
N LEU A 96 -19.05 -9.34 -1.67
CA LEU A 96 -19.64 -8.59 -2.78
C LEU A 96 -20.92 -9.26 -3.32
N ARG A 97 -20.95 -10.58 -3.43
CA ARG A 97 -22.18 -11.32 -3.81
C ARG A 97 -23.26 -11.21 -2.74
N ASN A 98 -22.89 -11.24 -1.46
CA ASN A 98 -23.84 -11.04 -0.37
C ASN A 98 -24.42 -9.63 -0.39
N ALA A 99 -23.60 -8.60 -0.65
CA ALA A 99 -24.08 -7.23 -0.85
C ALA A 99 -25.07 -7.12 -2.02
N ILE A 100 -24.82 -7.82 -3.13
CA ILE A 100 -25.77 -7.92 -4.26
C ILE A 100 -27.07 -8.58 -3.81
N ASN A 101 -27.00 -9.70 -3.08
CA ASN A 101 -28.20 -10.41 -2.62
C ASN A 101 -29.07 -9.56 -1.68
N LEU A 102 -28.44 -8.69 -0.87
CA LEU A 102 -29.13 -7.76 0.02
C LEU A 102 -29.72 -6.55 -0.71
N ASN A 103 -29.11 -6.13 -1.84
CA ASN A 103 -29.67 -5.08 -2.69
C ASN A 103 -29.41 -5.36 -4.18
N LEU A 104 -30.37 -6.06 -4.80
CA LEU A 104 -30.30 -6.49 -6.20
C LEU A 104 -30.28 -5.33 -7.20
N THR A 105 -30.65 -4.12 -6.76
CA THR A 105 -30.76 -2.92 -7.61
C THR A 105 -29.57 -1.98 -7.50
N ASN A 106 -28.57 -2.30 -6.67
CA ASN A 106 -27.39 -1.46 -6.50
C ASN A 106 -26.35 -1.71 -7.61
N PRO A 107 -26.22 -0.84 -8.62
CA PRO A 107 -25.28 -1.06 -9.72
C PRO A 107 -23.81 -1.09 -9.25
N LEU A 108 -23.48 -0.43 -8.13
CA LEU A 108 -22.12 -0.35 -7.63
C LEU A 108 -21.62 -1.69 -7.09
N ALA A 109 -22.49 -2.51 -6.50
CA ALA A 109 -22.11 -3.84 -6.00
C ALA A 109 -21.73 -4.79 -7.15
N TYR A 110 -22.50 -4.76 -8.25
CA TYR A 110 -22.16 -5.48 -9.48
C TYR A 110 -20.86 -4.96 -10.10
N LEU A 111 -20.67 -3.63 -10.11
CA LEU A 111 -19.48 -3.00 -10.64
C LEU A 111 -18.22 -3.38 -9.85
N ASP A 112 -18.27 -3.34 -8.52
CA ASP A 112 -17.13 -3.72 -7.67
C ASP A 112 -16.77 -5.20 -7.83
N LEU A 113 -17.78 -6.08 -7.98
CA LEU A 113 -17.57 -7.48 -8.31
C LEU A 113 -16.89 -7.64 -9.68
N ALA A 114 -17.35 -6.93 -10.70
CA ALA A 114 -16.72 -6.89 -12.02
C ALA A 114 -15.26 -6.42 -11.95
N MET A 115 -15.00 -5.33 -11.23
CA MET A 115 -13.65 -4.79 -11.03
C MET A 115 -12.74 -5.78 -10.28
N SER A 116 -13.28 -6.57 -9.36
CA SER A 116 -12.53 -7.64 -8.70
C SER A 116 -12.08 -8.73 -9.67
N TYR A 117 -12.86 -8.99 -10.74
CA TYR A 117 -12.50 -9.95 -11.78
C TYR A 117 -11.47 -9.36 -12.75
N PHE A 118 -11.67 -8.13 -13.21
CA PHE A 118 -10.69 -7.42 -14.05
C PHE A 118 -9.34 -7.25 -13.35
N HIS A 119 -9.34 -6.98 -12.04
CA HIS A 119 -8.11 -6.85 -11.27
C HIS A 119 -7.26 -8.14 -11.33
N PHE A 120 -7.87 -9.31 -11.47
CA PHE A 120 -7.16 -10.60 -11.53
C PHE A 120 -7.19 -11.24 -12.93
N TYR A 121 -7.33 -10.43 -13.98
CA TYR A 121 -7.31 -10.85 -15.38
C TYR A 121 -8.41 -11.85 -15.78
N GLU A 122 -9.49 -11.92 -15.00
CA GLU A 122 -10.66 -12.78 -15.24
C GLU A 122 -11.72 -12.00 -16.04
N PHE A 123 -11.39 -11.65 -17.29
CA PHE A 123 -12.20 -10.71 -18.08
C PHE A 123 -13.60 -11.21 -18.40
N GLU A 124 -13.78 -12.50 -18.71
CA GLU A 124 -15.07 -13.07 -19.08
C GLU A 124 -16.11 -12.88 -17.97
N GLN A 125 -15.78 -13.29 -16.74
CA GLN A 125 -16.62 -13.06 -15.57
C GLN A 125 -16.77 -11.57 -15.26
N GLY A 126 -15.71 -10.78 -15.41
CA GLY A 126 -15.76 -9.33 -15.19
C GLY A 126 -16.81 -8.65 -16.07
N PHE A 127 -16.86 -9.00 -17.37
CA PHE A 127 -17.86 -8.44 -18.28
C PHE A 127 -19.28 -8.92 -18.00
N GLU A 128 -19.48 -10.13 -17.51
CA GLU A 128 -20.80 -10.61 -17.08
C GLU A 128 -21.39 -9.69 -15.99
N TRP A 129 -20.62 -9.41 -14.94
CA TRP A 129 -21.04 -8.54 -13.84
C TRP A 129 -21.13 -7.07 -14.26
N LEU A 130 -20.21 -6.58 -15.09
CA LEU A 130 -20.25 -5.22 -15.62
C LEU A 130 -21.51 -4.98 -16.46
N ASN A 131 -21.91 -5.95 -17.28
CA ASN A 131 -23.13 -5.84 -18.09
C ASN A 131 -24.38 -5.72 -17.21
N ARG A 132 -24.42 -6.38 -16.05
CA ARG A 132 -25.49 -6.20 -15.06
C ARG A 132 -25.48 -4.79 -14.46
N ALA A 133 -24.31 -4.27 -14.09
CA ALA A 133 -24.18 -2.89 -13.60
C ALA A 133 -24.66 -1.86 -14.64
N LYS A 134 -24.28 -2.03 -15.92
CA LYS A 134 -24.71 -1.19 -17.04
C LYS A 134 -26.22 -1.28 -17.30
N ALA A 135 -26.82 -2.46 -17.17
CA ALA A 135 -28.26 -2.63 -17.34
C ALA A 135 -29.06 -1.90 -16.25
N LEU A 136 -28.57 -1.92 -15.00
CA LEU A 136 -29.21 -1.23 -13.87
C LEU A 136 -29.04 0.30 -13.95
N ALA A 137 -27.88 0.78 -14.43
CA ALA A 137 -27.56 2.20 -14.45
C ALA A 137 -26.82 2.63 -15.73
N PRO A 138 -27.49 2.62 -16.89
CA PRO A 138 -26.85 2.82 -18.20
C PRO A 138 -26.32 4.24 -18.44
N LYS A 139 -26.75 5.20 -17.63
CA LYS A 139 -26.33 6.61 -17.71
C LYS A 139 -25.50 7.07 -16.50
N ASP A 140 -25.20 6.16 -15.57
CA ASP A 140 -24.39 6.51 -14.41
C ASP A 140 -22.94 6.80 -14.84
N PRO A 141 -22.40 7.99 -14.55
CA PRO A 141 -21.06 8.36 -15.00
C PRO A 141 -19.96 7.44 -14.46
N TYR A 142 -20.12 6.89 -13.26
CA TYR A 142 -19.15 6.00 -12.65
C TYR A 142 -19.16 4.62 -13.31
N VAL A 143 -20.35 4.09 -13.62
CA VAL A 143 -20.51 2.84 -14.38
C VAL A 143 -19.96 2.99 -15.80
N LEU A 144 -20.26 4.10 -16.48
CA LEU A 144 -19.76 4.37 -17.83
C LEU A 144 -18.23 4.50 -17.84
N TYR A 145 -17.67 5.28 -16.92
CA TYR A 145 -16.22 5.43 -16.79
C TYR A 145 -15.51 4.10 -16.57
N ASN A 146 -15.98 3.28 -15.63
CA ASN A 146 -15.37 1.98 -15.38
C ASN A 146 -15.60 0.99 -16.53
N SER A 147 -16.68 1.13 -17.31
CA SER A 147 -16.88 0.35 -18.54
C SER A 147 -15.81 0.66 -19.58
N GLU A 148 -15.48 1.94 -19.79
CA GLU A 148 -14.41 2.34 -20.70
C GLU A 148 -13.04 1.82 -20.24
N ILE A 149 -12.77 1.84 -18.93
CA ILE A 149 -11.54 1.26 -18.36
C ILE A 149 -11.49 -0.24 -18.60
N ALA A 150 -12.59 -0.96 -18.38
CA ALA A 150 -12.67 -2.40 -18.61
C ALA A 150 -12.41 -2.77 -20.07
N GLU A 151 -12.96 -2.03 -21.04
CA GLU A 151 -12.69 -2.26 -22.46
C GLU A 151 -11.22 -2.00 -22.83
N LYS A 152 -10.61 -0.95 -22.26
CA LYS A 152 -9.16 -0.71 -22.43
C LYS A 152 -8.33 -1.86 -21.85
N MET A 153 -8.66 -2.33 -20.65
CA MET A 153 -7.98 -3.46 -20.03
C MET A 153 -8.14 -4.74 -20.85
N ARG A 154 -9.31 -4.99 -21.43
CA ARG A 154 -9.56 -6.13 -22.31
C ARG A 154 -8.70 -6.07 -23.57
N LYS A 155 -8.68 -4.91 -24.25
CA LYS A 155 -7.86 -4.71 -25.45
C LYS A 155 -6.37 -4.92 -25.18
N GLU A 156 -5.89 -4.52 -24.00
CA GLU A 156 -4.53 -4.82 -23.56
C GLU A 156 -4.33 -6.31 -23.27
N ALA A 157 -5.31 -6.96 -22.65
CA ALA A 157 -5.27 -8.39 -22.36
C ALA A 157 -5.31 -9.28 -23.62
N ASP A 158 -5.96 -8.84 -24.69
CA ASP A 158 -6.04 -9.55 -25.97
C ASP A 158 -4.66 -9.71 -26.65
N LYS A 159 -3.63 -8.99 -26.19
CA LYS A 159 -2.23 -9.15 -26.62
C LYS A 159 -1.57 -10.40 -26.04
N TYR A 160 -2.17 -11.01 -25.02
CA TYR A 160 -1.62 -12.14 -24.28
C TYR A 160 -2.42 -13.40 -24.56
N SER A 161 -1.77 -14.57 -24.55
CA SER A 161 -2.49 -15.82 -24.65
C SER A 161 -3.30 -16.10 -23.37
N LYS A 162 -4.33 -16.97 -23.47
CA LYS A 162 -5.07 -17.43 -22.28
C LYS A 162 -4.14 -18.07 -21.23
N PHE A 163 -3.06 -18.72 -21.67
CA PHE A 163 -2.06 -19.30 -20.78
C PHE A 163 -1.28 -18.22 -20.02
N ASP A 164 -0.85 -17.17 -20.72
CA ASP A 164 -0.12 -16.04 -20.11
C ASP A 164 -0.99 -15.31 -19.09
N LEU A 165 -2.26 -15.03 -19.41
CA LEU A 165 -3.21 -14.41 -18.47
C LEU A 165 -3.40 -15.26 -17.21
N LYS A 166 -3.42 -16.60 -17.35
CA LYS A 166 -3.48 -17.52 -16.20
C LYS A 166 -2.21 -17.47 -15.35
N LEU A 167 -1.04 -17.35 -15.98
CA LEU A 167 0.24 -17.19 -15.27
C LEU A 167 0.31 -15.84 -14.55
N MET A 168 -0.02 -14.74 -15.23
CA MET A 168 -0.10 -13.40 -14.64
C MET A 168 -1.07 -13.34 -13.46
N ARG A 169 -2.22 -14.02 -13.56
CA ARG A 169 -3.15 -14.16 -12.44
C ARG A 169 -2.51 -14.91 -11.26
N LYS A 170 -1.82 -16.02 -11.52
CA LYS A 170 -1.13 -16.80 -10.48
C LYS A 170 -0.05 -15.96 -9.79
N GLU A 171 0.74 -15.21 -10.55
CA GLU A 171 1.74 -14.28 -10.01
C GLU A 171 1.09 -13.17 -9.21
N LYS A 172 0.02 -12.58 -9.73
CA LYS A 172 -0.72 -11.52 -9.04
C LYS A 172 -1.36 -12.03 -7.76
N LEU A 173 -1.79 -13.28 -7.68
CA LEU A 173 -2.30 -13.90 -6.45
C LEU A 173 -1.20 -14.25 -5.44
N ASN A 174 0.08 -14.18 -5.81
CA ASN A 174 1.17 -14.44 -4.90
C ASN A 174 1.11 -13.43 -3.73
N PRO A 175 1.06 -13.88 -2.46
CA PRO A 175 1.00 -13.00 -1.30
C PRO A 175 2.12 -11.95 -1.25
N ARG A 176 3.33 -12.29 -1.72
CA ARG A 176 4.46 -11.36 -1.80
C ARG A 176 4.19 -10.25 -2.82
N VAL A 177 3.71 -10.60 -4.01
CA VAL A 177 3.36 -9.63 -5.07
C VAL A 177 2.23 -8.71 -4.61
N GLN A 178 1.20 -9.26 -3.96
CA GLN A 178 0.10 -8.50 -3.37
C GLN A 178 0.59 -7.51 -2.30
N LYS A 179 1.48 -7.96 -1.43
CA LYS A 179 2.10 -7.13 -0.39
C LYS A 179 2.93 -5.99 -1.00
N SER A 180 3.78 -6.29 -1.99
CA SER A 180 4.58 -5.29 -2.70
C SER A 180 3.71 -4.28 -3.47
N PHE A 181 2.64 -4.74 -4.11
CA PHE A 181 1.69 -3.87 -4.81
C PHE A 181 1.01 -2.89 -3.86
N ARG A 182 0.57 -3.37 -2.67
CA ARG A 182 -0.01 -2.50 -1.65
C ARG A 182 0.99 -1.48 -1.11
N PHE A 183 2.22 -1.91 -0.84
CA PHE A 183 3.29 -1.00 -0.42
C PHE A 183 3.53 0.09 -1.46
N LEU A 184 3.58 -0.26 -2.75
CA LEU A 184 3.74 0.70 -3.83
C LEU A 184 2.55 1.69 -3.93
N MET A 185 1.32 1.23 -3.70
CA MET A 185 0.15 2.12 -3.66
C MET A 185 0.26 3.12 -2.50
N LEU A 186 0.66 2.64 -1.32
CA LEU A 186 0.85 3.45 -0.13
C LEU A 186 1.98 4.49 -0.34
N GLU A 187 3.14 4.07 -0.84
CA GLU A 187 4.27 4.95 -1.15
C GLU A 187 3.88 6.03 -2.16
N ARG A 188 3.23 5.65 -3.27
CA ARG A 188 2.76 6.60 -4.29
C ARG A 188 1.74 7.60 -3.74
N PHE A 189 0.87 7.20 -2.81
CA PHE A 189 -0.11 8.09 -2.22
C PHE A 189 0.56 9.24 -1.43
N PHE A 190 1.66 8.96 -0.74
CA PHE A 190 2.40 9.90 0.10
C PHE A 190 3.63 10.52 -0.57
N LYS A 191 4.03 10.05 -1.75
CA LYS A 191 5.19 10.58 -2.48
C LYS A 191 5.14 12.11 -2.56
N ASN A 192 6.22 12.74 -2.10
CA ASN A 192 6.40 14.20 -2.05
C ASN A 192 5.39 14.98 -1.18
N LYS A 193 4.73 14.33 -0.22
CA LYS A 193 3.82 15.01 0.73
C LYS A 193 4.41 15.01 2.14
N PRO A 194 4.47 16.18 2.81
CA PRO A 194 4.71 16.20 4.25
C PRO A 194 3.55 15.49 4.96
N LEU A 195 3.87 14.59 5.88
CA LEU A 195 2.89 13.85 6.67
C LEU A 195 2.58 14.62 7.95
N ALA A 196 1.30 14.76 8.30
CA ALA A 196 0.94 15.11 9.68
C ALA A 196 1.32 13.97 10.64
N LYS A 197 1.51 14.27 11.92
CA LYS A 197 1.88 13.28 12.94
C LYS A 197 0.88 12.12 12.98
N GLU A 198 -0.41 12.42 12.99
CA GLU A 198 -1.48 11.41 13.04
C GLU A 198 -1.50 10.55 11.77
N GLU A 199 -1.11 11.10 10.62
CA GLU A 199 -0.98 10.34 9.38
C GLU A 199 0.21 9.39 9.42
N ALA A 200 1.35 9.84 9.95
CA ALA A 200 2.53 9.00 10.12
C ALA A 200 2.25 7.83 11.07
N GLU A 201 1.53 8.08 12.17
CA GLU A 201 1.09 7.04 13.09
C GLU A 201 0.18 6.00 12.41
N GLU A 202 -0.80 6.44 11.60
CA GLU A 202 -1.65 5.50 10.86
C GLU A 202 -0.88 4.71 9.79
N ILE A 203 0.12 5.31 9.15
CA ILE A 203 0.95 4.58 8.17
C ILE A 203 1.81 3.55 8.89
N LYS A 204 2.39 3.90 10.04
CA LYS A 204 3.13 2.94 10.86
C LYS A 204 2.25 1.75 11.26
N GLU A 205 1.05 2.01 11.77
CA GLU A 205 0.09 0.95 12.10
C GLU A 205 -0.28 0.11 10.87
N GLU A 206 -0.54 0.73 9.71
CA GLU A 206 -0.83 0.00 8.46
C GLU A 206 0.34 -0.89 8.03
N LEU A 207 1.58 -0.41 8.16
CA LEU A 207 2.79 -1.18 7.84
C LEU A 207 2.96 -2.37 8.79
N GLU A 208 2.80 -2.16 10.10
CA GLU A 208 2.81 -3.23 11.10
C GLU A 208 1.78 -4.32 10.77
N LEU A 209 0.53 -3.93 10.47
CA LEU A 209 -0.54 -4.87 10.09
C LEU A 209 -0.27 -5.60 8.78
N SER A 210 0.49 -4.99 7.88
CA SER A 210 0.92 -5.61 6.63
C SER A 210 2.13 -6.55 6.78
N GLY A 211 2.72 -6.65 7.98
CA GLY A 211 3.98 -7.34 8.24
C GLY A 211 5.17 -6.64 7.60
N LEU A 212 5.12 -5.31 7.47
CA LEU A 212 6.19 -4.42 6.99
C LEU A 212 6.61 -3.42 8.09
N GLY A 213 6.35 -3.73 9.36
CA GLY A 213 6.66 -2.84 10.48
C GLY A 213 8.12 -2.41 10.55
N ASP A 214 9.03 -3.26 10.08
CA ASP A 214 10.48 -3.01 10.04
C ASP A 214 10.92 -2.12 8.86
N LYS A 215 10.02 -1.78 7.93
CA LYS A 215 10.33 -0.82 6.86
C LYS A 215 10.25 0.60 7.42
N THR A 216 11.40 1.25 7.53
CA THR A 216 11.54 2.62 8.00
C THR A 216 10.77 3.60 7.11
N LEU A 217 9.75 4.25 7.66
CA LEU A 217 9.22 5.48 7.08
C LEU A 217 10.25 6.58 7.34
N ILE A 218 10.84 7.12 6.28
CA ILE A 218 11.76 8.26 6.41
C ILE A 218 10.92 9.48 6.79
N TYR A 219 11.03 9.88 8.06
CA TYR A 219 10.45 11.10 8.61
C TYR A 219 11.14 12.33 8.01
N LYS A 220 10.40 13.42 7.85
CA LYS A 220 10.98 14.71 7.46
C LYS A 220 11.97 15.22 8.52
N ASP A 221 11.84 14.78 9.77
CA ASP A 221 12.71 15.15 10.89
C ASP A 221 13.95 14.24 11.05
N ASN A 222 14.15 13.26 10.15
CA ASN A 222 15.34 12.40 10.11
C ASN A 222 16.11 12.50 8.78
N ILE A 223 15.81 13.50 7.97
CA ILE A 223 16.72 13.90 6.90
C ILE A 223 17.80 14.71 7.58
N ASP A 224 19.06 14.26 7.52
CA ASP A 224 20.20 15.08 7.90
C ASP A 224 20.04 16.44 7.22
N GLU A 225 19.82 17.50 8.01
CA GLU A 225 19.56 18.85 7.51
C GLU A 225 20.72 19.37 6.65
N ASN A 226 21.89 18.72 6.76
CA ASN A 226 23.11 18.97 5.98
C ASN A 226 23.27 18.06 4.75
N LEU A 227 22.25 17.29 4.33
CA LEU A 227 22.33 16.48 3.12
C LEU A 227 22.49 17.38 1.88
N THR A 228 23.70 17.38 1.33
CA THR A 228 24.08 18.03 0.08
C THR A 228 24.71 17.01 -0.88
N LYS A 229 24.85 17.35 -2.17
CA LYS A 229 25.53 16.44 -3.12
C LYS A 229 26.98 16.22 -2.73
N GLU A 230 27.60 17.23 -2.12
CA GLU A 230 29.00 17.26 -1.71
C GLU A 230 29.30 16.29 -0.56
N ASN A 231 28.32 16.01 0.31
CA ASN A 231 28.52 15.18 1.51
C ASN A 231 28.26 13.68 1.26
N ILE A 232 27.59 13.31 0.16
CA ILE A 232 27.31 11.90 -0.18
C ILE A 232 28.59 11.06 -0.37
N PRO A 233 29.62 11.52 -1.11
CA PRO A 233 30.87 10.79 -1.24
C PRO A 233 31.60 10.56 0.08
N GLU A 234 31.53 11.52 1.02
CA GLU A 234 32.14 11.39 2.34
C GLU A 234 31.39 10.34 3.17
N ARG A 235 30.06 10.42 3.21
CA ARG A 235 29.24 9.42 3.91
C ARG A 235 29.41 8.01 3.32
N ARG A 236 29.56 7.87 2.00
CA ARG A 236 29.91 6.59 1.36
C ARG A 236 31.20 6.01 1.91
N LYS A 237 32.25 6.82 2.06
CA LYS A 237 33.53 6.37 2.62
C LYS A 237 33.40 5.91 4.06
N GLU A 238 32.63 6.63 4.88
CA GLU A 238 32.38 6.22 6.27
C GLU A 238 31.69 4.85 6.34
N ILE A 239 30.66 4.64 5.52
CA ILE A 239 29.93 3.37 5.43
C ILE A 239 30.86 2.25 4.96
N GLU A 240 31.69 2.49 3.94
CA GLU A 240 32.67 1.52 3.44
C GLU A 240 33.67 1.12 4.54
N GLN A 241 34.18 2.08 5.31
CA GLN A 241 35.11 1.79 6.42
C GLN A 241 34.43 0.98 7.51
N ALA A 242 33.18 1.31 7.87
CA ALA A 242 32.43 0.56 8.86
C ALA A 242 32.14 -0.88 8.41
N LEU A 243 31.77 -1.08 7.13
CA LEU A 243 31.55 -2.42 6.56
C LEU A 243 32.85 -3.24 6.52
N LEU A 244 33.98 -2.60 6.17
CA LEU A 244 35.29 -3.26 6.22
C LEU A 244 35.70 -3.65 7.64
N GLY A 245 35.33 -2.85 8.65
CA GLY A 245 35.50 -3.20 10.06
C GLY A 245 34.75 -4.48 10.40
N LEU A 246 33.45 -4.54 10.07
CA LEU A 246 32.62 -5.73 10.31
C LEU A 246 33.14 -6.96 9.56
N LEU A 247 33.55 -6.82 8.30
CA LEU A 247 34.08 -7.94 7.50
C LEU A 247 35.37 -8.53 8.10
N LYS A 248 36.25 -7.69 8.67
CA LYS A 248 37.46 -8.17 9.37
C LYS A 248 37.11 -8.96 10.64
N GLU A 249 36.03 -8.61 11.30
CA GLU A 249 35.61 -9.26 12.54
C GLU A 249 34.83 -10.56 12.31
N SER A 250 34.32 -10.80 11.09
CA SER A 250 33.30 -11.83 10.82
C SER A 250 33.81 -13.11 10.14
N GLU A 251 35.14 -13.35 10.09
CA GLU A 251 35.79 -14.58 9.56
C GLU A 251 35.04 -15.24 8.38
N ASN A 252 34.79 -14.48 7.31
CA ASN A 252 34.09 -14.96 6.12
C ASN A 252 34.81 -14.55 4.82
N ASP A 253 34.40 -15.19 3.72
CA ASP A 253 34.95 -14.96 2.39
C ASP A 253 34.31 -13.78 1.64
N PHE A 254 33.39 -13.04 2.26
CA PHE A 254 32.74 -11.91 1.60
C PHE A 254 33.64 -10.68 1.61
N THR A 255 33.57 -9.95 0.50
CA THR A 255 34.26 -8.68 0.31
C THR A 255 33.27 -7.52 0.35
N LEU A 256 33.80 -6.30 0.52
CA LEU A 256 33.00 -5.09 0.36
C LEU A 256 32.37 -5.02 -1.04
N GLU A 257 33.04 -5.56 -2.06
CA GLU A 257 32.53 -5.57 -3.43
C GLU A 257 31.32 -6.49 -3.56
N ASP A 258 31.31 -7.64 -2.90
CA ASP A 258 30.14 -8.54 -2.90
C ASP A 258 28.90 -7.86 -2.30
N ILE A 259 29.09 -7.10 -1.21
CA ILE A 259 28.00 -6.32 -0.58
C ILE A 259 27.48 -5.25 -1.55
N LYS A 260 28.40 -4.53 -2.22
CA LYS A 260 28.05 -3.52 -3.23
C LYS A 260 27.37 -4.15 -4.44
N GLU A 261 27.80 -5.31 -4.91
CA GLU A 261 27.19 -6.02 -6.02
C GLU A 261 25.76 -6.47 -5.68
N VAL A 262 25.53 -6.94 -4.47
CA VAL A 262 24.18 -7.29 -4.00
C VAL A 262 23.27 -6.06 -3.98
N ILE A 263 23.71 -4.95 -3.40
CA ILE A 263 22.95 -3.68 -3.38
C ILE A 263 22.73 -3.15 -4.80
N TYR A 264 23.76 -3.19 -5.65
CA TYR A 264 23.66 -2.71 -7.01
C TYR A 264 22.65 -3.53 -7.82
N ASN A 265 22.68 -4.86 -7.70
CA ASN A 265 21.86 -5.73 -8.52
C ASN A 265 20.45 -5.99 -7.97
N GLU A 266 20.21 -5.82 -6.67
CA GLU A 266 18.93 -5.97 -5.97
C GLU A 266 17.96 -6.96 -6.63
N ARG A 267 18.38 -8.23 -6.60
CA ARG A 267 17.69 -9.43 -7.07
C ARG A 267 16.31 -9.58 -6.46
N ASN A 268 16.32 -9.75 -5.14
CA ASN A 268 15.21 -10.13 -4.25
C ASN A 268 15.63 -9.97 -2.76
N ASP A 269 14.66 -9.88 -1.84
CA ASP A 269 14.88 -9.76 -0.38
C ASP A 269 15.83 -10.82 0.22
N ASN A 270 15.91 -12.00 -0.40
CA ASN A 270 16.77 -13.10 0.06
C ASN A 270 18.27 -12.79 -0.02
N GLU A 271 18.71 -11.85 -0.86
CA GLU A 271 20.13 -11.50 -0.98
C GLU A 271 20.56 -10.57 0.17
N PHE A 272 19.65 -9.72 0.65
CA PHE A 272 19.91 -8.86 1.80
C PHE A 272 19.94 -9.67 3.11
N SER A 273 19.06 -10.67 3.24
CA SER A 273 19.12 -11.63 4.36
C SER A 273 20.42 -12.42 4.39
N LYS A 274 21.03 -12.71 3.23
CA LYS A 274 22.37 -13.33 3.19
C LYS A 274 23.42 -12.40 3.76
N ILE A 275 23.37 -11.10 3.44
CA ILE A 275 24.31 -10.12 4.01
C ILE A 275 24.17 -10.06 5.53
N ILE A 276 22.93 -9.99 6.05
CA ILE A 276 22.68 -9.96 7.50
C ILE A 276 23.23 -11.23 8.17
N SER A 277 23.02 -12.41 7.57
CA SER A 277 23.50 -13.67 8.14
C SER A 277 25.02 -13.83 8.20
N ILE A 278 25.78 -13.01 7.47
CA ILE A 278 27.25 -12.99 7.53
C ILE A 278 27.73 -12.32 8.81
N PHE A 279 27.00 -11.30 9.26
CA PHE A 279 27.40 -10.46 10.39
C PHE A 279 26.70 -10.83 11.69
N ASP A 280 25.54 -11.49 11.62
CA ASP A 280 24.78 -11.95 12.79
C ASP A 280 25.44 -13.17 13.44
N LYS A 281 26.26 -12.94 14.46
CA LYS A 281 26.88 -13.98 15.29
C LYS A 281 25.94 -14.58 16.34
N GLY A 282 24.69 -14.10 16.43
CA GLY A 282 23.66 -14.62 17.33
C GLY A 282 23.90 -14.35 18.82
N GLN A 283 24.75 -13.37 19.17
CA GLN A 283 25.18 -13.15 20.56
C GLN A 283 24.62 -11.87 21.22
N ASP A 284 24.15 -10.85 20.47
CA ASP A 284 23.57 -9.62 21.02
C ASP A 284 22.60 -8.89 20.05
N LEU A 285 21.46 -8.43 20.56
CA LEU A 285 20.45 -7.64 19.82
C LEU A 285 20.97 -6.23 19.46
N ASP A 286 21.83 -5.65 20.30
CA ASP A 286 22.38 -4.31 20.04
C ASP A 286 23.41 -4.33 18.90
N GLU A 287 24.15 -5.43 18.76
CA GLU A 287 25.07 -5.67 17.65
C GLU A 287 24.31 -5.86 16.34
N LEU A 288 23.25 -6.68 16.35
CA LEU A 288 22.37 -6.87 15.19
C LEU A 288 21.72 -5.55 14.75
N ASN A 289 21.26 -4.73 15.68
CA ASN A 289 20.68 -3.41 15.37
C ASN A 289 21.70 -2.48 14.70
N LYS A 290 22.97 -2.47 15.14
CA LYS A 290 24.04 -1.68 14.50
C LYS A 290 24.33 -2.16 13.08
N ILE A 291 24.36 -3.48 12.88
CA ILE A 291 24.53 -4.09 11.55
C ILE A 291 23.38 -3.67 10.63
N LEU A 292 22.13 -3.78 11.09
CA LEU A 292 20.95 -3.40 10.31
C LEU A 292 20.95 -1.92 9.96
N GLN A 293 21.34 -1.04 10.89
CA GLN A 293 21.49 0.39 10.63
C GLN A 293 22.55 0.66 9.56
N LEU A 294 23.72 0.05 9.67
CA LEU A 294 24.79 0.23 8.70
C LEU A 294 24.43 -0.30 7.31
N LEU A 295 23.73 -1.43 7.23
CA LEU A 295 23.24 -1.98 5.96
C LEU A 295 22.14 -1.10 5.34
N ASN A 296 21.27 -0.53 6.16
CA ASN A 296 20.30 0.46 5.70
C ASN A 296 20.99 1.74 5.18
N ASP A 297 22.07 2.19 5.82
CA ASP A 297 22.88 3.29 5.32
C ASP A 297 23.55 2.94 3.99
N ALA A 298 24.15 1.76 3.88
CA ALA A 298 24.74 1.26 2.63
C ALA A 298 23.70 1.23 1.50
N TRP A 299 22.48 0.74 1.79
CA TRP A 299 21.37 0.74 0.84
C TRP A 299 21.02 2.16 0.39
N ASN A 300 20.95 3.13 1.30
CA ASN A 300 20.55 4.50 0.95
C ASN A 300 21.64 5.29 0.21
N TYR A 301 22.92 4.99 0.48
CA TYR A 301 24.04 5.77 -0.04
C TYR A 301 24.76 5.09 -1.21
N PHE A 302 24.68 3.78 -1.41
CA PHE A 302 25.34 3.10 -2.55
C PHE A 302 24.48 3.08 -3.83
N PRO A 303 25.09 3.00 -5.02
CA PRO A 303 24.39 2.97 -6.30
C PRO A 303 23.50 1.75 -6.50
N HIS A 304 22.37 1.95 -7.19
CA HIS A 304 21.44 0.88 -7.56
C HIS A 304 21.29 0.79 -9.07
N LYS A 305 21.24 -0.42 -9.62
CA LYS A 305 20.96 -0.65 -11.05
C LYS A 305 19.59 -0.15 -11.45
N CYS A 306 18.57 -0.38 -10.62
CA CYS A 306 17.19 0.07 -10.87
C CYS A 306 17.04 1.60 -10.85
N LEU A 307 17.98 2.33 -10.24
CA LEU A 307 18.02 3.79 -10.19
C LEU A 307 18.94 4.42 -11.24
N ALA A 308 19.39 3.61 -12.22
CA ALA A 308 20.36 4.00 -13.25
C ALA A 308 21.72 4.42 -12.66
N GLY A 309 22.21 3.68 -11.67
CA GLY A 309 23.52 3.91 -11.04
C GLY A 309 23.53 5.05 -10.02
N LEU A 310 22.37 5.52 -9.58
CA LEU A 310 22.23 6.50 -8.48
C LEU A 310 21.86 5.77 -7.18
N CYS A 311 22.17 6.38 -6.05
CA CYS A 311 21.62 5.96 -4.76
C CYS A 311 20.29 6.68 -4.44
N PRO A 312 19.49 6.15 -3.50
CA PRO A 312 18.28 6.79 -2.98
C PRO A 312 18.52 8.25 -2.57
N MET A 313 19.63 8.57 -1.89
CA MET A 313 19.92 9.94 -1.45
C MET A 313 20.22 10.89 -2.62
N GLU A 314 20.92 10.42 -3.65
CA GLU A 314 21.16 11.20 -4.89
C GLU A 314 19.84 11.46 -5.65
N LYS A 315 18.90 10.51 -5.63
CA LYS A 315 17.56 10.70 -6.20
C LYS A 315 16.76 11.74 -5.43
N ILE A 316 16.85 11.72 -4.10
CA ILE A 316 16.18 12.71 -3.23
C ILE A 316 16.69 14.12 -3.54
N LEU A 317 18.02 14.33 -3.61
CA LEU A 317 18.60 15.63 -3.96
C LEU A 317 18.16 16.12 -5.35
N LYS A 318 18.21 15.25 -6.36
CA LYS A 318 17.71 15.58 -7.72
C LYS A 318 16.24 16.00 -7.73
N HIS A 319 15.41 15.41 -6.87
CA HIS A 319 14.00 15.80 -6.74
C HIS A 319 13.78 17.09 -5.95
N GLN A 320 14.71 17.48 -5.08
CA GLN A 320 14.65 18.69 -4.26
C GLN A 320 15.24 19.93 -4.96
N GLY A 321 15.86 19.79 -6.14
CA GLY A 321 16.52 20.90 -6.84
C GLY A 321 17.80 21.41 -6.16
N LYS A 322 18.32 20.64 -5.20
CA LYS A 322 19.62 20.83 -4.56
C LYS A 322 20.68 20.01 -5.32
#